data_AF-A0A7V0UDG4-F1
#
_entry.id   AF-A0A7V0UDG4-F1
#
_cell.length_a   1.000
_cell.length_b   1.000
_cell.length_c   1.000
_cell.angle_alpha   90.00
_cell.angle_beta   90.00
_cell.angle_gamma   90.00
#
_symmetry.space_group_name_H-M   'P 1'
#
loop_
_entity.id
_entity.type
_entity.pdbx_description
1 polymer ?
#
loop_
_entity_poly.entity_id
_entity_poly.type
_entity_poly.pdbx_seq_one_letter_code
_entity_poly.pdbx_strand_id
1 'polypeptide(L)'
;MGVLLLSQAAPAAAGGEVSDMCRGLLDQPFVALFDVSDGRCSRQELRSLQAAIRKDRDEALDASKRIQESFRRRLEAARDELRRLNASSSTDAEPIAARRAALHREISELEASMRSQDELDRVIPAAFEIKSAKLYLIERWPGRRAEIIRRIEAGAARRRTHGDVDDVGYRKLVKDPQEDSGMALDLVRQMTLDGTMPAELQNAAVQQYVRRLAGRIAENSDLRRPLRTTVLDSPEAHAIGLPGGLLFVTSGMILATETESELAGVISREIARIAAQHALRSARRPLLSKILGPAVSVAAGIFSAGVGNMGAYYGINYGAQGLSAIADHAFVRSRKQYQKEADQLGIQYAWKAGFDPKGFIAFLDSGTRQKPPRIPAAVLQSNPPLRSRLLDAFSEIRYLPARSNYGFNPADFQKAKSALTTR
;
A
#
# COMPACT_ATOMS: atom_id res chain seq x y z
N MET A 1 -15.77 -11.04 -14.01
CA MET A 1 -16.19 -12.16 -13.13
C MET A 1 -15.05 -13.02 -12.56
N GLY A 2 -13.78 -12.89 -12.99
CA GLY A 2 -12.69 -13.76 -12.51
C GLY A 2 -12.18 -13.50 -11.07
N VAL A 3 -12.34 -12.29 -10.55
CA VAL A 3 -11.96 -11.94 -9.15
C VAL A 3 -12.84 -12.68 -8.11
N LEU A 4 -14.05 -13.11 -8.51
CA LEU A 4 -15.07 -13.62 -7.60
C LEU A 4 -14.76 -15.01 -7.01
N LEU A 5 -13.90 -15.80 -7.65
CA LEU A 5 -13.68 -17.20 -7.28
C LEU A 5 -12.44 -17.43 -6.40
N LEU A 6 -11.37 -16.62 -6.53
CA LEU A 6 -10.12 -16.88 -5.81
C LEU A 6 -10.12 -16.38 -4.35
N SER A 7 -10.95 -15.37 -4.02
CA SER A 7 -11.10 -14.88 -2.64
C SER A 7 -12.04 -15.75 -1.79
N GLN A 8 -12.82 -16.65 -2.41
CA GLN A 8 -13.80 -17.51 -1.74
C GLN A 8 -13.37 -18.97 -1.66
N ALA A 9 -12.16 -19.30 -2.11
CA ALA A 9 -11.55 -20.56 -1.71
C ALA A 9 -11.26 -20.47 -0.20
N ALA A 10 -12.25 -20.91 0.59
CA ALA A 10 -11.96 -21.59 1.84
C ALA A 10 -10.84 -22.59 1.53
N PRO A 11 -9.78 -22.67 2.36
CA PRO A 11 -8.73 -23.64 2.12
C PRO A 11 -9.40 -24.98 1.86
N ALA A 12 -9.14 -25.57 0.69
CA ALA A 12 -9.75 -26.84 0.31
C ALA A 12 -9.59 -27.77 1.51
N ALA A 13 -10.73 -28.21 2.05
CA ALA A 13 -10.85 -28.78 3.39
C ALA A 13 -9.61 -29.59 3.73
N ALA A 14 -8.73 -29.05 4.59
CA ALA A 14 -7.61 -29.78 5.11
C ALA A 14 -8.23 -30.97 5.85
N GLY A 15 -8.30 -32.12 5.16
CA GLY A 15 -9.03 -33.29 5.61
C GLY A 15 -8.59 -33.65 7.02
N GLY A 16 -9.54 -33.71 7.95
CA GLY A 16 -9.39 -34.27 9.30
C GLY A 16 -8.37 -33.65 10.27
N GLU A 17 -7.40 -32.83 9.83
CA GLU A 17 -6.22 -32.50 10.66
C GLU A 17 -6.26 -31.15 11.39
N VAL A 18 -7.14 -30.21 11.01
CA VAL A 18 -7.16 -28.86 11.60
C VAL A 18 -8.46 -28.59 12.33
N SER A 19 -8.39 -28.24 13.61
CA SER A 19 -9.56 -27.89 14.42
C SER A 19 -10.26 -26.64 13.91
N ASP A 20 -11.57 -26.57 14.11
CA ASP A 20 -12.38 -25.40 13.72
C ASP A 20 -11.98 -24.14 14.50
N MET A 21 -11.51 -24.31 15.75
CA MET A 21 -10.91 -23.22 16.52
C MET A 21 -9.70 -22.63 15.81
N CYS A 22 -8.75 -23.46 15.37
CA CYS A 22 -7.54 -22.98 14.70
C CYS A 22 -7.85 -22.38 13.32
N ARG A 23 -8.80 -22.96 12.58
CA ARG A 23 -9.29 -22.38 11.31
C ARG A 23 -9.95 -21.01 11.53
N GLY A 24 -10.84 -20.90 12.51
CA GLY A 24 -11.59 -19.68 12.79
C GLY A 24 -10.69 -18.48 13.12
N LEU A 25 -9.49 -18.71 13.68
CA LEU A 25 -8.51 -17.65 13.93
C LEU A 25 -7.96 -17.01 12.63
N LEU A 26 -7.89 -17.74 11.51
CA LEU A 26 -7.45 -17.16 10.24
C LEU A 26 -8.49 -16.21 9.63
N ASP A 27 -9.76 -16.37 9.99
CA ASP A 27 -10.85 -15.51 9.51
C ASP A 27 -10.99 -14.24 10.35
N GLN A 28 -10.49 -14.26 11.59
CA GLN A 28 -10.50 -13.10 12.47
C GLN A 28 -9.70 -11.93 11.90
N PRO A 29 -10.10 -10.68 12.19
CA PRO A 29 -9.27 -9.53 11.88
C PRO A 29 -7.94 -9.57 12.65
N PHE A 30 -6.87 -9.00 12.11
CA PHE A 30 -5.56 -8.91 12.78
C PHE A 30 -5.71 -8.35 14.19
N VAL A 31 -6.55 -7.33 14.39
CA VAL A 31 -6.76 -6.71 15.70
C VAL A 31 -7.30 -7.70 16.74
N ALA A 32 -8.12 -8.69 16.34
CA ALA A 32 -8.61 -9.72 17.25
C ALA A 32 -7.53 -10.76 17.64
N LEU A 33 -6.42 -10.81 16.90
CA LEU A 33 -5.30 -11.70 17.22
C LEU A 33 -4.40 -11.17 18.35
N PHE A 34 -4.60 -9.93 18.81
CA PHE A 34 -3.81 -9.34 19.91
C PHE A 34 -3.95 -10.11 21.23
N ASP A 35 -5.12 -10.70 21.48
CA ASP A 35 -5.44 -11.39 22.73
C ASP A 35 -5.31 -12.91 22.61
N VAL A 36 -4.83 -13.40 21.47
CA VAL A 36 -4.55 -14.83 21.27
C VAL A 36 -3.43 -15.30 22.20
N SER A 37 -3.68 -16.40 22.88
CA SER A 37 -2.78 -17.06 23.83
C SER A 37 -2.19 -18.34 23.23
N ASP A 38 -1.14 -18.87 23.90
CA ASP A 38 -0.57 -20.17 23.58
C ASP A 38 -1.63 -21.30 23.67
N GLY A 39 -1.41 -22.37 22.91
CA GLY A 39 -2.22 -23.60 22.98
C GLY A 39 -3.49 -23.62 22.13
N ARG A 40 -3.80 -22.55 21.38
CA ARG A 40 -4.98 -22.49 20.48
C ARG A 40 -4.80 -23.27 19.17
N CYS A 41 -3.56 -23.48 18.73
CA CYS A 41 -3.23 -24.26 17.54
C CYS A 41 -1.99 -25.10 17.84
N SER A 42 -2.02 -26.39 17.50
CA SER A 42 -0.86 -27.27 17.56
C SER A 42 0.13 -26.97 16.42
N ARG A 43 1.38 -27.39 16.58
CA ARG A 43 2.41 -27.23 15.53
C ARG A 43 2.06 -28.00 14.24
N GLN A 44 1.34 -29.12 14.36
CA GLN A 44 0.91 -29.88 13.19
C GLN A 44 -0.16 -29.11 12.42
N GLU A 45 -1.18 -28.59 13.12
CA GLU A 45 -2.23 -27.76 12.52
C GLU A 45 -1.66 -26.55 11.79
N LEU A 46 -0.72 -25.83 12.42
CA LEU A 46 -0.07 -24.67 11.80
C LEU A 46 0.71 -25.04 10.52
N ARG A 47 1.39 -26.20 10.51
CA ARG A 47 2.09 -26.70 9.31
C ARG A 47 1.12 -27.09 8.20
N SER A 48 0.03 -27.78 8.55
CA SER A 48 -1.00 -28.18 7.58
C SER A 48 -1.69 -26.95 6.97
N LEU A 49 -2.01 -25.93 7.78
CA LEU A 49 -2.52 -24.64 7.29
C LEU A 49 -1.50 -23.91 6.39
N GLN A 50 -0.23 -23.88 6.76
CA GLN A 50 0.81 -23.25 5.93
C GLN A 50 0.99 -23.97 4.58
N ALA A 51 0.86 -25.31 4.56
CA ALA A 51 0.90 -26.09 3.33
C ALA A 51 -0.32 -25.81 2.44
N ALA A 52 -1.52 -25.76 3.03
CA ALA A 52 -2.76 -25.43 2.32
C ALA A 52 -2.70 -24.03 1.70
N ILE A 53 -2.31 -23.00 2.46
CA ILE A 53 -2.17 -21.61 1.97
C ILE A 53 -1.19 -21.54 0.78
N ARG A 54 -0.07 -22.29 0.82
CA ARG A 54 0.90 -22.32 -0.29
C ARG A 54 0.33 -23.03 -1.51
N LYS A 55 -0.31 -24.18 -1.32
CA LYS A 55 -0.94 -24.95 -2.39
C LYS A 55 -2.01 -24.11 -3.10
N ASP A 56 -2.93 -23.51 -2.35
CA ASP A 56 -3.99 -22.65 -2.87
C ASP A 56 -3.43 -21.47 -3.68
N ARG A 57 -2.31 -20.88 -3.23
CA ARG A 57 -1.62 -19.80 -3.94
C ARG A 57 -1.07 -20.28 -5.27
N ASP A 58 -0.37 -21.40 -5.27
CA ASP A 58 0.30 -21.90 -6.47
C ASP A 58 -0.76 -22.33 -7.51
N GLU A 59 -1.86 -22.96 -7.07
CA GLU A 59 -3.02 -23.28 -7.93
C GLU A 59 -3.68 -22.02 -8.51
N ALA A 60 -3.84 -20.96 -7.71
CA ALA A 60 -4.40 -19.69 -8.16
C ALA A 60 -3.52 -19.00 -9.21
N LEU A 61 -2.20 -18.99 -8.99
CA LEU A 61 -1.23 -18.44 -9.93
C LEU A 61 -1.20 -19.23 -11.24
N ASP A 62 -1.22 -20.56 -11.17
CA ASP A 62 -1.23 -21.40 -12.37
C ASP A 62 -2.55 -21.27 -13.16
N ALA A 63 -3.68 -21.09 -12.47
CA ALA A 63 -4.95 -20.76 -13.13
C ALA A 63 -4.88 -19.40 -13.84
N SER A 64 -4.30 -18.38 -13.20
CA SER A 64 -4.10 -17.06 -13.80
C SER A 64 -3.24 -17.12 -15.07
N LYS A 65 -2.10 -17.81 -15.00
CA LYS A 65 -1.19 -18.02 -16.15
C LYS A 65 -1.90 -18.72 -17.32
N ARG A 66 -2.69 -19.76 -17.06
CA ARG A 66 -3.46 -20.45 -18.11
C ARG A 66 -4.44 -19.51 -18.81
N ILE A 67 -5.08 -18.62 -18.06
CA ILE A 67 -5.99 -17.60 -18.61
C ILE A 67 -5.21 -16.58 -19.47
N GLN A 68 -4.09 -16.05 -18.97
CA GLN A 68 -3.23 -15.15 -19.72
C GLN A 68 -2.73 -15.77 -21.03
N GLU A 69 -2.26 -17.02 -21.00
CA GLU A 69 -1.83 -17.75 -22.20
C GLU A 69 -2.98 -17.93 -23.21
N SER A 70 -4.22 -18.11 -22.72
CA SER A 70 -5.40 -18.20 -23.60
C SER A 70 -5.68 -16.87 -24.29
N PHE A 71 -5.59 -15.75 -23.58
CA PHE A 71 -5.77 -14.42 -24.17
C PHE A 71 -4.64 -14.07 -25.13
N ARG A 72 -3.39 -14.39 -24.78
CA ARG A 72 -2.23 -14.17 -25.63
C ARG A 72 -2.35 -14.91 -26.97
N ARG A 73 -2.73 -16.19 -26.95
CA ARG A 73 -2.95 -16.99 -28.17
C ARG A 73 -4.04 -16.40 -29.05
N ARG A 74 -5.16 -15.96 -28.46
CA ARG A 74 -6.25 -15.31 -29.20
C ARG A 74 -5.84 -13.97 -29.79
N LEU A 75 -5.06 -13.18 -29.05
CA LEU A 75 -4.56 -11.88 -29.49
C LEU A 75 -3.58 -12.03 -30.67
N GLU A 76 -2.65 -13.00 -30.58
CA GLU A 76 -1.73 -13.34 -31.66
C GLU A 76 -2.51 -13.78 -32.92
N ALA A 77 -3.51 -14.66 -32.77
CA ALA A 77 -4.35 -15.11 -33.88
C ALA A 77 -5.15 -13.96 -34.53
N ALA A 78 -5.78 -13.09 -33.75
CA ALA A 78 -6.53 -11.94 -34.27
C ALA A 78 -5.61 -10.95 -35.01
N ARG A 79 -4.40 -10.70 -34.50
CA ARG A 79 -3.39 -9.85 -35.15
C ARG A 79 -2.82 -10.48 -36.41
N ASP A 80 -2.64 -11.79 -36.45
CA ASP A 80 -2.23 -12.52 -37.65
C ASP A 80 -3.31 -12.44 -38.74
N GLU A 81 -4.58 -12.64 -38.38
CA GLU A 81 -5.69 -12.53 -39.33
C GLU A 81 -5.82 -11.10 -39.88
N LEU A 82 -5.74 -10.08 -39.02
CA LEU A 82 -5.77 -8.69 -39.44
C LEU A 82 -4.61 -8.36 -40.40
N ARG A 83 -3.40 -8.86 -40.11
CA ARG A 83 -2.24 -8.72 -41.00
C ARG A 83 -2.48 -9.37 -42.37
N ARG A 84 -3.05 -10.57 -42.41
CA ARG A 84 -3.38 -11.25 -43.67
C ARG A 84 -4.43 -10.51 -44.48
N LEU A 85 -5.49 -10.02 -43.83
CA LEU A 85 -6.55 -9.23 -44.47
C LEU A 85 -6.06 -7.87 -45.01
N ASN A 86 -5.09 -7.25 -44.34
CA ASN A 86 -4.48 -6.01 -44.81
C ASN A 86 -3.51 -6.25 -45.97
N ALA A 87 -2.89 -7.42 -46.05
CA ALA A 87 -2.01 -7.80 -47.15
C ALA A 87 -2.78 -8.24 -48.41
N SER A 88 -3.96 -8.86 -48.27
CA SER A 88 -4.70 -9.46 -49.39
C SER A 88 -5.69 -8.53 -50.09
N SER A 89 -6.04 -7.38 -49.51
CA SER A 89 -6.98 -6.43 -50.13
C SER A 89 -6.72 -5.00 -49.66
N SER A 90 -6.56 -4.07 -50.59
CA SER A 90 -6.41 -2.63 -50.31
C SER A 90 -7.74 -1.86 -50.30
N THR A 91 -8.85 -2.53 -50.62
CA THR A 91 -10.16 -1.91 -50.84
C THR A 91 -11.15 -2.23 -49.73
N ASP A 92 -11.91 -1.23 -49.29
CA ASP A 92 -12.96 -1.36 -48.27
C ASP A 92 -14.27 -1.91 -48.84
N ALA A 93 -14.20 -3.09 -49.49
CA ALA A 93 -15.42 -3.83 -49.79
C ALA A 93 -16.14 -4.17 -48.46
N GLU A 94 -17.45 -3.96 -48.41
CA GLU A 94 -18.26 -4.01 -47.18
C GLU A 94 -17.95 -5.23 -46.26
N PRO A 95 -17.80 -6.48 -46.76
CA PRO A 95 -17.51 -7.63 -45.92
C PRO A 95 -16.10 -7.59 -45.29
N ILE A 96 -15.11 -7.06 -46.02
CA ILE A 96 -13.71 -6.97 -45.56
C ILE A 96 -13.59 -5.88 -44.50
N ALA A 97 -14.21 -4.72 -44.73
CA ALA A 97 -14.27 -3.63 -43.78
C ALA A 97 -14.94 -4.06 -42.47
N ALA A 98 -16.07 -4.78 -42.55
CA ALA A 98 -16.77 -5.32 -41.38
C ALA A 98 -15.89 -6.30 -40.57
N ARG A 99 -15.15 -7.21 -41.24
CA ARG A 99 -14.25 -8.14 -40.55
C ARG A 99 -13.07 -7.43 -39.89
N ARG A 100 -12.47 -6.42 -40.54
CA ARG A 100 -11.42 -5.58 -39.94
C ARG A 100 -11.92 -4.88 -38.67
N ALA A 101 -13.10 -4.26 -38.73
CA ALA A 101 -13.69 -3.59 -37.58
C ALA A 101 -13.99 -4.56 -36.42
N ALA A 102 -14.41 -5.79 -36.73
CA ALA A 102 -14.58 -6.84 -35.72
C ALA A 102 -13.24 -7.24 -35.07
N LEU A 103 -12.18 -7.45 -35.85
CA LEU A 103 -10.85 -7.79 -35.34
C LEU A 103 -10.24 -6.67 -34.50
N HIS A 104 -10.41 -5.40 -34.88
CA HIS A 104 -9.97 -4.27 -34.07
C HIS A 104 -10.66 -4.23 -32.70
N ARG A 105 -11.97 -4.49 -32.65
CA ARG A 105 -12.71 -4.61 -31.38
C ARG A 105 -12.21 -5.78 -30.54
N GLU A 106 -12.06 -6.97 -31.15
CA GLU A 106 -11.55 -8.15 -30.45
C GLU A 106 -10.14 -7.92 -29.88
N ILE A 107 -9.23 -7.34 -30.66
CA ILE A 107 -7.88 -6.99 -30.20
C ILE A 107 -7.94 -6.04 -29.01
N SER A 108 -8.76 -4.97 -29.09
CA SER A 108 -8.91 -4.01 -28.00
C SER A 108 -9.48 -4.65 -26.72
N GLU A 109 -10.46 -5.54 -26.85
CA GLU A 109 -11.06 -6.28 -25.73
C GLU A 109 -10.07 -7.27 -25.10
N LEU A 110 -9.29 -7.98 -25.91
CA LEU A 110 -8.26 -8.90 -25.45
C LEU A 110 -7.12 -8.15 -24.74
N GLU A 111 -6.68 -7.01 -25.27
CA GLU A 111 -5.68 -6.16 -24.62
C GLU A 111 -6.18 -5.61 -23.28
N ALA A 112 -7.45 -5.18 -23.19
CA ALA A 112 -8.06 -4.77 -21.93
C ALA A 112 -8.16 -5.92 -20.92
N SER A 113 -8.48 -7.12 -21.41
CA SER A 113 -8.53 -8.34 -20.59
C SER A 113 -7.15 -8.72 -20.07
N MET A 114 -6.10 -8.61 -20.90
CA MET A 114 -4.71 -8.85 -20.48
C MET A 114 -4.26 -7.87 -19.40
N ARG A 115 -4.53 -6.57 -19.56
CA ARG A 115 -4.24 -5.57 -18.51
C ARG A 115 -4.92 -5.91 -17.18
N SER A 116 -6.18 -6.35 -17.24
CA SER A 116 -6.93 -6.77 -16.05
C SER A 116 -6.35 -8.05 -15.40
N GLN A 117 -5.77 -8.96 -16.19
CA GLN A 117 -5.09 -10.15 -15.66
C GLN A 117 -3.74 -9.81 -15.01
N ASP A 118 -2.99 -8.87 -15.57
CA ASP A 118 -1.73 -8.41 -14.96
C ASP A 118 -1.97 -7.77 -13.58
N GLU A 119 -3.11 -7.11 -13.39
CA GLU A 119 -3.55 -6.63 -12.06
C GLU A 119 -3.87 -7.79 -11.11
N LEU A 120 -4.58 -8.82 -11.58
CA LEU A 120 -4.89 -10.03 -10.82
C LEU A 120 -3.62 -10.75 -10.34
N ASP A 121 -2.61 -10.89 -11.20
CA ASP A 121 -1.31 -11.48 -10.85
C ASP A 121 -0.60 -10.73 -9.72
N ARG A 122 -0.84 -9.42 -9.59
CA ARG A 122 -0.33 -8.61 -8.47
C ARG A 122 -1.18 -8.80 -7.22
N VAL A 123 -2.49 -8.94 -7.35
CA VAL A 123 -3.42 -9.06 -6.21
C VAL A 123 -3.37 -10.45 -5.56
N ILE A 124 -3.22 -11.51 -6.36
CA ILE A 124 -3.20 -12.91 -5.88
C ILE A 124 -2.14 -13.10 -4.79
N PRO A 125 -0.84 -12.82 -4.99
CA PRO A 125 0.17 -13.01 -3.95
C PRO A 125 -0.10 -12.14 -2.70
N ALA A 126 -0.69 -10.95 -2.87
CA ALA A 126 -1.01 -10.07 -1.74
C ALA A 126 -2.09 -10.67 -0.82
N ALA A 127 -3.12 -11.32 -1.38
CA ALA A 127 -4.14 -12.02 -0.60
C ALA A 127 -3.54 -13.18 0.24
N PHE A 128 -2.57 -13.91 -0.33
CA PHE A 128 -1.87 -14.99 0.35
C PHE A 128 -0.85 -14.51 1.39
N GLU A 129 -0.25 -13.33 1.20
CA GLU A 129 0.60 -12.69 2.20
C GLU A 129 -0.18 -12.37 3.49
N ILE A 130 -1.45 -11.95 3.39
CA ILE A 130 -2.31 -11.69 4.56
C ILE A 130 -2.57 -12.98 5.34
N LYS A 131 -3.02 -14.04 4.65
CA LYS A 131 -3.26 -15.36 5.27
C LYS A 131 -1.98 -15.88 5.95
N SER A 132 -0.84 -15.77 5.26
CA SER A 132 0.46 -16.15 5.79
C SER A 132 0.88 -15.31 7.00
N ALA A 133 0.57 -14.02 7.01
CA ALA A 133 0.84 -13.12 8.13
C ALA A 133 -0.01 -13.43 9.35
N LYS A 134 -1.30 -13.76 9.18
CA LYS A 134 -2.17 -14.20 10.28
C LYS A 134 -1.64 -15.48 10.92
N LEU A 135 -1.31 -16.48 10.11
CA LEU A 135 -0.73 -17.73 10.60
C LEU A 135 0.57 -17.48 11.39
N TYR A 136 1.44 -16.61 10.86
CA TYR A 136 2.67 -16.22 11.53
C TYR A 136 2.43 -15.54 12.89
N LEU A 137 1.41 -14.68 12.99
CA LEU A 137 1.02 -14.07 14.26
C LEU A 137 0.47 -15.11 15.23
N ILE A 138 -0.43 -16.00 14.80
CA ILE A 138 -0.98 -17.06 15.65
C ILE A 138 0.15 -17.92 16.24
N GLU A 139 1.18 -18.23 15.44
CA GLU A 139 2.34 -19.01 15.89
C GLU A 139 3.27 -18.23 16.85
N ARG A 140 3.59 -16.96 16.53
CA ARG A 140 4.71 -16.23 17.15
C ARG A 140 4.31 -15.21 18.19
N TRP A 141 3.10 -14.66 18.09
CA TRP A 141 2.65 -13.57 18.95
C TRP A 141 2.58 -13.95 20.42
N PRO A 142 2.02 -15.11 20.83
CA PRO A 142 1.92 -15.45 22.25
C PRO A 142 3.27 -15.45 22.98
N GLY A 143 4.28 -16.12 22.40
CA GLY A 143 5.64 -16.14 22.93
C GLY A 143 6.29 -14.76 22.94
N ARG A 144 6.12 -13.97 21.87
CA ARG A 144 6.61 -12.58 21.80
C ARG A 144 5.95 -11.70 22.85
N ARG A 145 4.64 -11.82 23.06
CA ARG A 145 3.85 -11.10 24.06
C ARG A 145 4.35 -11.40 25.47
N ALA A 146 4.60 -12.66 25.79
CA ALA A 146 5.16 -13.06 27.08
C ALA A 146 6.57 -12.46 27.31
N GLU A 147 7.42 -12.45 26.27
CA GLU A 147 8.73 -11.78 26.33
C GLU A 147 8.61 -10.27 26.61
N ILE A 148 7.68 -9.60 25.92
CA ILE A 148 7.43 -8.17 26.09
C ILE A 148 6.98 -7.86 27.52
N ILE A 149 6.06 -8.65 28.07
CA ILE A 149 5.55 -8.49 29.44
C ILE A 149 6.73 -8.57 30.44
N ARG A 150 7.56 -9.62 30.34
CA ARG A 150 8.76 -9.74 31.19
C ARG A 150 9.71 -8.55 31.06
N ARG A 151 9.88 -8.02 29.84
CA ARG A 151 10.72 -6.83 29.61
C ARG A 151 10.14 -5.56 30.21
N ILE A 152 8.82 -5.39 30.22
CA ILE A 152 8.14 -4.27 30.87
C ILE A 152 8.33 -4.38 32.38
N GLU A 153 8.06 -5.55 32.96
CA GLU A 153 8.22 -5.83 34.39
C GLU A 153 9.67 -5.61 34.87
N ALA A 154 10.66 -5.97 34.04
CA ALA A 154 12.08 -5.76 34.31
C ALA A 154 12.56 -4.31 34.03
N GLY A 155 11.67 -3.35 33.72
CA GLY A 155 12.03 -1.97 33.38
C GLY A 155 12.87 -1.84 32.11
N ALA A 156 12.94 -2.88 31.28
CA ALA A 156 13.77 -2.95 30.09
C ALA A 156 13.08 -2.44 28.81
N ALA A 157 11.80 -2.08 28.88
CA ALA A 157 11.01 -1.62 27.74
C ALA A 157 11.52 -0.28 27.17
N ARG A 158 11.89 0.67 28.04
CA ARG A 158 12.40 2.01 27.66
C ARG A 158 13.79 1.96 27.00
N ARG A 159 14.60 0.94 27.30
CA ARG A 159 15.98 0.77 26.78
C ARG A 159 16.04 0.42 25.27
N ARG A 160 14.90 0.21 24.61
CA ARG A 160 14.85 -0.04 23.17
C ARG A 160 15.13 1.25 22.40
N THR A 161 15.58 1.13 21.16
CA THR A 161 15.59 2.27 20.23
C THR A 161 14.19 2.88 20.15
N HIS A 162 14.09 4.19 20.39
CA HIS A 162 12.83 4.95 20.45
C HIS A 162 11.83 4.38 21.48
N GLY A 163 12.29 3.65 22.49
CA GLY A 163 11.44 2.91 23.43
C GLY A 163 10.81 3.76 24.52
N ASP A 164 11.38 4.91 24.83
CA ASP A 164 10.80 5.85 25.78
C ASP A 164 9.81 6.79 25.08
N VAL A 165 8.52 6.55 25.30
CA VAL A 165 7.42 7.30 24.65
C VAL A 165 7.20 8.69 25.26
N ASP A 166 7.79 8.97 26.42
CA ASP A 166 7.76 10.30 27.02
C ASP A 166 8.63 11.28 26.20
N ASP A 167 9.66 10.77 25.53
CA ASP A 167 10.55 11.53 24.66
C ASP A 167 9.92 11.92 23.31
N VAL A 168 8.75 11.39 22.93
CA VAL A 168 8.07 11.79 21.68
C VAL A 168 7.89 13.30 21.66
N GLY A 169 8.43 13.97 20.65
CA GLY A 169 8.45 15.43 20.55
C GLY A 169 9.80 16.06 20.91
N TYR A 170 10.70 15.30 21.53
CA TYR A 170 12.03 15.77 21.97
C TYR A 170 13.20 14.97 21.38
N ARG A 171 12.93 13.82 20.74
CA ARG A 171 13.99 12.97 20.17
C ARG A 171 14.72 13.66 19.03
N LYS A 172 16.01 13.40 18.94
CA LYS A 172 16.84 13.73 17.78
C LYS A 172 16.99 12.50 16.88
N LEU A 173 16.06 12.34 15.93
CA LEU A 173 16.01 11.16 15.05
C LEU A 173 17.17 11.10 14.03
N VAL A 174 17.75 12.25 13.69
CA VAL A 174 18.83 12.39 12.70
C VAL A 174 19.97 13.21 13.30
N LYS A 175 21.21 12.71 13.23
CA LYS A 175 22.40 13.39 13.77
C LYS A 175 22.66 14.73 13.06
N ASP A 176 22.63 14.69 11.73
CA ASP A 176 22.86 15.82 10.83
C ASP A 176 21.64 15.99 9.89
N PRO A 177 20.64 16.79 10.32
CA PRO A 177 19.45 17.04 9.52
C PRO A 177 19.84 17.62 8.16
N GLN A 178 19.38 17.00 7.08
CA GLN A 178 19.55 17.55 5.74
C GLN A 178 18.46 18.62 5.51
N GLU A 179 18.85 19.80 5.03
CA GLU A 179 17.91 20.81 4.55
C GLU A 179 17.71 20.60 3.06
N ASP A 180 16.60 19.99 2.65
CA ASP A 180 16.29 19.92 1.22
C ASP A 180 14.78 19.90 0.97
N SER A 181 14.16 21.07 1.19
CA SER A 181 12.78 21.30 0.75
C SER A 181 12.71 21.58 -0.75
N GLY A 182 13.81 22.04 -1.36
CA GLY A 182 13.87 22.40 -2.79
C GLY A 182 13.61 21.21 -3.68
N MET A 183 14.29 20.09 -3.44
CA MET A 183 14.13 18.86 -4.22
C MET A 183 12.70 18.33 -4.25
N ALA A 184 11.99 18.34 -3.11
CA ALA A 184 10.62 17.88 -3.03
C ALA A 184 9.65 18.81 -3.76
N LEU A 185 9.88 20.13 -3.66
CA LEU A 185 9.09 21.13 -4.37
C LEU A 185 9.31 21.06 -5.89
N ASP A 186 10.56 20.84 -6.33
CA ASP A 186 10.91 20.67 -7.74
C ASP A 186 10.24 19.42 -8.33
N LEU A 187 10.24 18.30 -7.59
CA LEU A 187 9.51 17.10 -7.99
C LEU A 187 8.01 17.40 -8.15
N VAL A 188 7.37 17.99 -7.13
CA VAL A 188 5.94 18.30 -7.18
C VAL A 188 5.62 19.21 -8.36
N ARG A 189 6.47 20.23 -8.61
CA ARG A 189 6.34 21.13 -9.74
C ARG A 189 6.44 20.38 -11.07
N GLN A 190 7.46 19.54 -11.24
CA GLN A 190 7.64 18.75 -12.47
C GLN A 190 6.46 17.81 -12.70
N MET A 191 6.02 17.08 -11.67
CA MET A 191 4.86 16.18 -11.78
C MET A 191 3.57 16.92 -12.12
N THR A 192 3.42 18.16 -11.63
CA THR A 192 2.28 19.03 -11.99
C THR A 192 2.35 19.46 -13.46
N LEU A 193 3.53 19.86 -13.95
CA LEU A 193 3.73 20.25 -15.34
C LEU A 193 3.52 19.08 -16.31
N ASP A 194 3.95 17.89 -15.92
CA ASP A 194 3.83 16.67 -16.72
C ASP A 194 2.43 16.03 -16.63
N GLY A 195 1.49 16.62 -15.85
CA GLY A 195 0.13 16.11 -15.68
C GLY A 195 0.02 14.79 -14.90
N THR A 196 1.07 14.41 -14.18
CA THR A 196 1.13 13.16 -13.40
C THR A 196 0.74 13.34 -11.93
N MET A 197 0.76 14.58 -11.43
CA MET A 197 0.23 14.93 -10.12
C MET A 197 -1.29 15.08 -10.20
N PRO A 198 -2.09 14.31 -9.43
CA PRO A 198 -3.53 14.53 -9.38
C PRO A 198 -3.86 15.95 -8.88
N ALA A 199 -4.98 16.50 -9.35
CA ALA A 199 -5.41 17.83 -8.93
C ALA A 199 -5.71 17.89 -7.43
N GLU A 200 -5.54 19.07 -6.83
CA GLU A 200 -5.97 19.30 -5.46
C GLU A 200 -7.51 19.14 -5.35
N LEU A 201 -7.95 18.44 -4.30
CA LEU A 201 -9.37 18.27 -4.01
C LEU A 201 -10.00 19.62 -3.67
N GLN A 202 -11.02 20.02 -4.42
CA GLN A 202 -11.70 21.31 -4.28
C GLN A 202 -12.57 21.44 -3.02
N ASN A 203 -12.91 20.32 -2.37
CA ASN A 203 -13.77 20.34 -1.18
C ASN A 203 -13.01 20.87 0.04
N ALA A 204 -13.21 22.16 0.36
CA ALA A 204 -12.55 22.84 1.48
C ALA A 204 -12.81 22.19 2.85
N ALA A 205 -14.00 21.62 3.07
CA ALA A 205 -14.32 20.96 4.34
C ALA A 205 -13.50 19.67 4.53
N VAL A 206 -13.36 18.86 3.48
CA VAL A 206 -12.51 17.66 3.51
C VAL A 206 -11.03 18.04 3.67
N GLN A 207 -10.57 19.05 2.93
CA GLN A 207 -9.21 19.59 3.08
C GLN A 207 -8.93 20.01 4.52
N GLN A 208 -9.82 20.81 5.13
CA GLN A 208 -9.64 21.30 6.48
C GLN A 208 -9.68 20.17 7.50
N TYR A 209 -10.56 19.18 7.34
CA TYR A 209 -10.62 18.00 8.21
C TYR A 209 -9.27 17.26 8.22
N VAL A 210 -8.74 16.90 7.05
CA VAL A 210 -7.46 16.17 6.96
C VAL A 210 -6.29 17.00 7.49
N ARG A 211 -6.27 18.32 7.23
CA ARG A 211 -5.27 19.23 7.81
C ARG A 211 -5.32 19.27 9.34
N ARG A 212 -6.51 19.33 9.95
CA ARG A 212 -6.66 19.29 11.42
C ARG A 212 -6.16 17.97 11.99
N LEU A 213 -6.55 16.86 11.36
CA LEU A 213 -6.12 15.51 11.77
C LEU A 213 -4.59 15.38 11.71
N ALA A 214 -3.99 15.73 10.58
CA ALA A 214 -2.55 15.65 10.38
C ALA A 214 -1.77 16.63 11.27
N GLY A 215 -2.29 17.85 11.47
CA GLY A 215 -1.72 18.85 12.38
C GLY A 215 -1.65 18.36 13.82
N ARG A 216 -2.75 17.79 14.34
CA ARG A 216 -2.78 17.18 15.68
C ARG A 216 -1.74 16.08 15.85
N ILE A 217 -1.55 15.24 14.83
CA ILE A 217 -0.52 14.20 14.85
C ILE A 217 0.88 14.82 14.83
N ALA A 218 1.11 15.82 13.96
CA ALA A 218 2.39 16.51 13.84
C ALA A 218 2.83 17.18 15.15
N GLU A 219 1.91 17.87 15.83
CA GLU A 219 2.13 18.48 17.16
C GLU A 219 2.52 17.46 18.24
N ASN A 220 2.14 16.20 18.05
CA ASN A 220 2.41 15.09 18.96
C ASN A 220 3.46 14.11 18.39
N SER A 221 4.39 14.62 17.56
CA SER A 221 5.40 13.83 16.87
C SER A 221 6.82 14.40 16.99
N ASP A 222 7.82 13.69 16.48
CA ASP A 222 9.19 14.23 16.38
C ASP A 222 9.41 15.14 15.16
N LEU A 223 8.35 15.55 14.46
CA LEU A 223 8.47 16.48 13.34
C LEU A 223 8.94 17.86 13.84
N ARG A 224 9.96 18.43 13.19
CA ARG A 224 10.58 19.72 13.57
C ARG A 224 10.36 20.82 12.51
N ARG A 225 9.45 20.59 11.57
CA ARG A 225 9.16 21.50 10.45
C ARG A 225 7.64 21.64 10.31
N PRO A 226 7.13 22.76 9.79
CA PRO A 226 5.70 22.90 9.50
C PRO A 226 5.22 21.79 8.57
N LEU A 227 4.08 21.17 8.90
CA LEU A 227 3.43 20.19 8.04
C LEU A 227 2.48 20.91 7.08
N ARG A 228 2.65 20.71 5.78
CA ARG A 228 1.74 21.15 4.72
C ARG A 228 1.00 19.94 4.17
N THR A 229 -0.26 19.82 4.55
CA THR A 229 -1.11 18.70 4.13
C THR A 229 -2.03 19.12 2.99
N THR A 230 -2.04 18.34 1.91
CA THR A 230 -2.88 18.56 0.73
C THR A 230 -3.66 17.28 0.42
N VAL A 231 -4.98 17.40 0.27
CA VAL A 231 -5.80 16.31 -0.24
C VAL A 231 -5.84 16.35 -1.76
N LEU A 232 -5.55 15.23 -2.41
CA LEU A 232 -5.57 15.08 -3.86
C LEU A 232 -6.84 14.37 -4.32
N ASP A 233 -7.40 14.81 -5.44
CA ASP A 233 -8.55 14.19 -6.06
C ASP A 233 -8.11 12.98 -6.89
N SER A 234 -7.98 11.83 -6.23
CA SER A 234 -7.63 10.57 -6.86
C SER A 234 -8.35 9.41 -6.19
N PRO A 235 -8.96 8.49 -6.97
CA PRO A 235 -9.67 7.33 -6.44
C PRO A 235 -8.73 6.27 -5.84
N GLU A 236 -7.42 6.35 -6.12
CA GLU A 236 -6.43 5.44 -5.54
C GLU A 236 -6.28 5.67 -4.04
N ALA A 237 -6.17 4.61 -3.23
CA ALA A 237 -5.86 4.77 -1.81
C ALA A 237 -4.35 4.95 -1.61
N HIS A 238 -3.90 6.20 -1.52
CA HIS A 238 -2.49 6.52 -1.28
C HIS A 238 -2.31 7.70 -0.33
N ALA A 239 -1.21 7.68 0.41
CA ALA A 239 -0.72 8.81 1.18
C ALA A 239 0.80 8.79 1.17
N ILE A 240 1.41 9.97 1.06
CA ILE A 240 2.86 10.09 0.97
C ILE A 240 3.38 11.34 1.66
N GLY A 241 4.41 11.14 2.49
CA GLY A 241 5.24 12.21 3.02
C GLY A 241 6.48 12.46 2.19
N LEU A 242 6.69 13.70 1.75
CA LEU A 242 7.91 14.15 1.05
C LEU A 242 8.78 15.02 1.97
N PRO A 243 10.09 15.18 1.66
CA PRO A 243 10.96 16.13 2.34
C PRO A 243 10.36 17.54 2.42
N GLY A 244 10.75 18.29 3.45
CA GLY A 244 10.25 19.66 3.66
C GLY A 244 8.89 19.75 4.36
N GLY A 245 8.33 18.65 4.85
CA GLY A 245 7.06 18.65 5.58
C GLY A 245 5.83 18.61 4.68
N LEU A 246 5.96 18.11 3.46
CA LEU A 246 4.81 17.96 2.55
C LEU A 246 4.14 16.61 2.78
N LEU A 247 2.83 16.62 3.01
CA LEU A 247 2.01 15.41 3.12
C LEU A 247 0.88 15.46 2.09
N PHE A 248 0.82 14.46 1.24
CA PHE A 248 -0.27 14.28 0.28
C PHE A 248 -1.12 13.09 0.68
N VAL A 249 -2.45 13.26 0.67
CA VAL A 249 -3.42 12.19 0.98
C VAL A 249 -4.46 12.19 -0.14
N THR A 250 -4.79 11.05 -0.72
CA THR A 250 -5.81 10.99 -1.77
C THR A 250 -7.23 10.87 -1.20
N SER A 251 -8.24 11.32 -1.94
CA SER A 251 -9.65 11.07 -1.61
C SER A 251 -9.95 9.57 -1.50
N GLY A 252 -9.34 8.74 -2.35
CA GLY A 252 -9.40 7.29 -2.29
C GLY A 252 -8.89 6.71 -0.97
N MET A 253 -7.84 7.28 -0.36
CA MET A 253 -7.32 6.83 0.94
C MET A 253 -8.34 7.06 2.06
N ILE A 254 -8.98 8.24 2.05
CA ILE A 254 -10.03 8.58 3.03
C ILE A 254 -11.21 7.60 2.90
N LEU A 255 -11.62 7.30 1.66
CA LEU A 255 -12.70 6.35 1.38
C LEU A 255 -12.35 4.90 1.75
N ALA A 256 -11.08 4.52 1.65
CA ALA A 256 -10.59 3.18 1.97
C ALA A 256 -10.53 2.88 3.47
N THR A 257 -10.38 3.88 4.33
CA THR A 257 -10.35 3.70 5.79
C THR A 257 -11.76 3.59 6.38
N GLU A 258 -11.98 2.70 7.35
CA GLU A 258 -13.30 2.52 8.02
C GLU A 258 -13.46 3.40 9.27
N THR A 259 -12.35 3.80 9.89
CA THR A 259 -12.31 4.63 11.11
C THR A 259 -11.31 5.78 11.00
N GLU A 260 -11.51 6.85 11.77
CA GLU A 260 -10.52 7.94 11.89
C GLU A 260 -9.16 7.43 12.39
N SER A 261 -9.14 6.44 13.29
CA SER A 261 -7.91 5.81 13.78
C SER A 261 -7.14 5.09 12.66
N GLU A 262 -7.82 4.48 11.69
CA GLU A 262 -7.17 3.91 10.51
C GLU A 262 -6.48 4.98 9.66
N LEU A 263 -7.19 6.08 9.37
CA LEU A 263 -6.62 7.21 8.63
C LEU A 263 -5.47 7.86 9.40
N ALA A 264 -5.63 8.06 10.70
CA ALA A 264 -4.60 8.58 11.60
C ALA A 264 -3.37 7.67 11.62
N GLY A 265 -3.54 6.35 11.61
CA GLY A 265 -2.45 5.39 11.55
C GLY A 265 -1.62 5.53 10.27
N VAL A 266 -2.28 5.67 9.11
CA VAL A 266 -1.63 5.90 7.81
C VAL A 266 -0.87 7.24 7.81
N ILE A 267 -1.53 8.32 8.23
CA ILE A 267 -0.93 9.67 8.30
C ILE A 267 0.26 9.70 9.28
N SER A 268 0.13 9.07 10.45
CA SER A 268 1.19 9.05 11.47
C SER A 268 2.45 8.36 10.96
N ARG A 269 2.30 7.27 10.20
CA ARG A 269 3.42 6.58 9.56
C ARG A 269 4.13 7.47 8.56
N GLU A 270 3.40 8.22 7.73
CA GLU A 270 4.01 9.13 6.75
C GLU A 270 4.68 10.34 7.43
N ILE A 271 4.09 10.88 8.50
CA ILE A 271 4.74 11.91 9.34
C ILE A 271 6.04 11.37 9.97
N ALA A 272 6.07 10.12 10.42
CA ALA A 272 7.30 9.47 10.91
C ALA A 272 8.40 9.37 9.84
N ARG A 273 8.04 9.12 8.58
CA ARG A 273 9.03 9.10 7.48
C ARG A 273 9.63 10.48 7.22
N ILE A 274 8.80 11.52 7.29
CA ILE A 274 9.25 12.92 7.17
C ILE A 274 10.16 13.27 8.35
N ALA A 275 9.72 13.02 9.59
CA ALA A 275 10.48 13.34 10.80
C ALA A 275 11.83 12.63 10.86
N ALA A 276 11.88 11.35 10.47
CA ALA A 276 13.11 10.56 10.41
C ALA A 276 13.94 10.78 9.13
N GLN A 277 13.51 11.69 8.24
CA GLN A 277 14.12 12.04 6.97
C GLN A 277 14.49 10.82 6.10
N HIS A 278 13.62 9.80 6.08
CA HIS A 278 13.92 8.55 5.38
C HIS A 278 14.19 8.76 3.90
N ALA A 279 13.42 9.63 3.25
CA ALA A 279 13.63 10.04 1.86
C ALA A 279 15.05 10.57 1.62
N LEU A 280 15.52 11.53 2.43
CA LEU A 280 16.84 12.14 2.29
C LEU A 280 17.98 11.17 2.63
N ARG A 281 17.78 10.31 3.63
CA ARG A 281 18.75 9.26 4.01
C ARG A 281 18.81 8.11 3.00
N SER A 282 17.74 7.90 2.22
CA SER A 282 17.67 6.93 1.13
C SER A 282 18.11 7.50 -0.22
N ALA A 283 18.00 8.82 -0.42
CA ALA A 283 18.34 9.49 -1.67
C ALA A 283 19.79 9.21 -2.04
N ARG A 284 19.99 8.54 -3.19
CA ARG A 284 21.30 8.47 -3.84
C ARG A 284 21.38 9.65 -4.81
N ARG A 285 22.31 10.58 -4.59
CA ARG A 285 22.58 11.75 -5.47
C ARG A 285 22.47 11.46 -6.99
N PRO A 286 22.97 10.34 -7.55
CA PRO A 286 22.87 10.07 -8.99
C PRO A 286 21.53 9.53 -9.51
N LEU A 287 20.56 9.17 -8.66
CA LEU A 287 19.22 8.76 -9.11
C LEU A 287 18.32 10.00 -9.33
N LEU A 288 18.53 11.04 -8.52
CA LEU A 288 17.84 12.32 -8.59
C LEU A 288 18.16 13.09 -9.86
N SER A 289 19.43 13.08 -10.29
CA SER A 289 19.83 13.66 -11.58
C SER A 289 19.22 12.96 -12.80
N LYS A 290 18.72 11.73 -12.65
CA LYS A 290 18.05 10.97 -13.72
C LYS A 290 16.52 11.14 -13.71
N ILE A 291 15.94 11.47 -12.55
CA ILE A 291 14.51 11.78 -12.41
C ILE A 291 14.25 13.25 -12.79
N LEU A 292 15.17 14.16 -12.42
CA LEU A 292 15.11 15.62 -12.62
C LEU A 292 15.92 16.10 -13.83
N GLY A 293 16.52 15.18 -14.62
CA GLY A 293 17.29 15.54 -15.80
C GLY A 293 16.38 16.16 -16.88
N PRO A 294 16.85 17.19 -17.62
CA PRO A 294 15.99 17.95 -18.53
C PRO A 294 15.40 17.06 -19.63
N ALA A 295 14.10 17.21 -19.84
CA ALA A 295 13.28 16.56 -20.86
C ALA A 295 13.61 17.02 -22.29
N VAL A 296 14.88 16.95 -22.72
CA VAL A 296 15.31 17.33 -24.08
C VAL A 296 15.23 16.16 -25.07
N SER A 297 14.82 14.96 -24.63
CA SER A 297 14.89 13.75 -25.47
C SER A 297 13.53 13.18 -25.89
N VAL A 298 12.48 14.00 -26.01
CA VAL A 298 11.14 13.50 -26.41
C VAL A 298 11.01 13.27 -27.92
N ALA A 299 11.88 13.87 -28.76
CA ALA A 299 11.74 13.76 -30.21
C ALA A 299 12.45 12.55 -30.86
N ALA A 300 13.37 11.86 -30.17
CA ALA A 300 14.23 10.83 -30.80
C ALA A 300 14.08 9.40 -30.23
N GLY A 301 13.25 9.19 -29.20
CA GLY A 301 13.24 7.95 -28.41
C GLY A 301 12.19 6.89 -28.75
N ILE A 302 11.33 7.08 -29.75
CA ILE A 302 10.19 6.17 -30.02
C ILE A 302 10.64 4.79 -30.52
N PHE A 303 11.90 4.61 -30.94
CA PHE A 303 12.38 3.35 -31.52
C PHE A 303 13.60 2.69 -30.85
N SER A 304 14.04 3.12 -29.66
CA SER A 304 15.18 2.47 -29.00
C SER A 304 14.99 2.35 -27.50
N ALA A 305 14.91 1.11 -27.04
CA ALA A 305 14.92 0.73 -25.64
C ALA A 305 16.15 1.36 -24.94
N GLY A 306 15.92 2.30 -24.01
CA GLY A 306 17.03 2.91 -23.27
C GLY A 306 16.68 4.14 -22.43
N VAL A 307 16.23 3.92 -21.19
CA VAL A 307 16.55 4.67 -19.95
C VAL A 307 16.27 6.20 -19.88
N GLY A 308 15.74 6.86 -20.91
CA GLY A 308 15.60 8.33 -20.93
C GLY A 308 14.27 8.95 -20.49
N ASN A 309 13.23 8.16 -20.19
CA ASN A 309 11.88 8.74 -20.03
C ASN A 309 11.02 8.00 -19.02
N MET A 310 11.43 7.97 -17.74
CA MET A 310 10.60 7.36 -16.69
C MET A 310 9.27 8.11 -16.52
N GLY A 311 9.24 9.44 -16.62
CA GLY A 311 8.00 10.24 -16.51
C GLY A 311 6.96 9.86 -17.56
N ALA A 312 7.34 9.79 -18.85
CA ALA A 312 6.43 9.31 -19.88
C ALA A 312 6.22 7.79 -19.82
N TYR A 313 7.21 6.98 -19.43
CA TYR A 313 7.00 5.54 -19.26
C TYR A 313 5.95 5.26 -18.17
N TYR A 314 6.00 5.97 -17.03
CA TYR A 314 5.02 5.80 -15.96
C TYR A 314 3.70 6.52 -16.27
N GLY A 315 3.72 7.71 -16.89
CA GLY A 315 2.51 8.42 -17.34
C GLY A 315 1.75 7.68 -18.45
N ILE A 316 2.44 7.01 -19.37
CA ILE A 316 1.84 6.23 -20.47
C ILE A 316 1.41 4.84 -19.99
N ASN A 317 2.20 4.16 -19.12
CA ASN A 317 1.85 2.81 -18.67
C ASN A 317 0.92 2.78 -17.43
N TYR A 318 0.87 3.85 -16.64
CA TYR A 318 0.13 3.91 -15.37
C TYR A 318 -0.83 5.11 -15.26
N GLY A 319 -0.83 6.06 -16.20
CA GLY A 319 -1.77 7.20 -16.20
C GLY A 319 -1.71 8.03 -14.90
N ALA A 320 -2.88 8.41 -14.37
CA ALA A 320 -3.02 9.12 -13.10
C ALA A 320 -2.47 8.35 -11.87
N GLN A 321 -2.13 7.06 -12.03
CA GLN A 321 -1.52 6.21 -10.99
C GLN A 321 0.01 6.42 -10.85
N GLY A 322 0.58 7.36 -11.60
CA GLY A 322 2.00 7.66 -11.62
C GLY A 322 2.57 8.16 -10.29
N LEU A 323 1.75 8.77 -9.42
CA LEU A 323 2.21 9.33 -8.15
C LEU A 323 2.81 8.27 -7.21
N SER A 324 2.11 7.14 -7.02
CA SER A 324 2.62 6.04 -6.19
C SER A 324 3.90 5.47 -6.80
N ALA A 325 3.93 5.19 -8.10
CA ALA A 325 5.10 4.57 -8.74
C ALA A 325 6.34 5.48 -8.72
N ILE A 326 6.20 6.75 -9.09
CA ILE A 326 7.31 7.70 -9.17
C ILE A 326 7.85 7.98 -7.77
N ALA A 327 6.96 8.29 -6.84
CA ALA A 327 7.40 8.61 -5.50
C ALA A 327 7.90 7.37 -4.76
N ASP A 328 7.32 6.19 -5.01
CA ASP A 328 7.83 4.94 -4.46
C ASP A 328 9.25 4.64 -4.93
N HIS A 329 9.53 4.82 -6.21
CA HIS A 329 10.85 4.63 -6.78
C HIS A 329 11.86 5.71 -6.36
N ALA A 330 11.42 6.97 -6.24
CA ALA A 330 12.29 8.10 -5.93
C ALA A 330 12.60 8.25 -4.43
N PHE A 331 11.64 7.95 -3.56
CA PHE A 331 11.72 8.26 -2.11
C PHE A 331 11.32 7.08 -1.19
N VAL A 332 10.44 6.17 -1.62
CA VAL A 332 9.82 5.15 -0.73
C VAL A 332 10.46 3.77 -0.83
N ARG A 333 11.38 3.49 -1.78
CA ARG A 333 12.24 2.29 -1.76
C ARG A 333 13.25 2.40 -0.62
N SER A 334 12.71 2.37 0.59
CA SER A 334 13.38 2.57 1.85
C SER A 334 13.96 1.23 2.30
N ARG A 335 15.15 1.29 2.90
CA ARG A 335 15.78 0.12 3.49
C ARG A 335 14.83 -0.51 4.51
N LYS A 336 14.92 -1.83 4.70
CA LYS A 336 14.10 -2.59 5.66
C LYS A 336 14.04 -1.92 7.05
N GLN A 337 15.14 -1.34 7.50
CA GLN A 337 15.25 -0.61 8.77
C GLN A 337 14.34 0.64 8.85
N TYR A 338 14.16 1.38 7.75
CA TYR A 338 13.34 2.59 7.72
C TYR A 338 11.85 2.27 7.77
N GLN A 339 11.43 1.16 7.15
CA GLN A 339 10.03 0.73 7.27
C GLN A 339 9.70 0.38 8.73
N LYS A 340 10.57 -0.36 9.41
CA LYS A 340 10.40 -0.68 10.84
C LYS A 340 10.39 0.56 11.72
N GLU A 341 11.32 1.49 11.47
CA GLU A 341 11.40 2.76 12.20
C GLU A 341 10.15 3.62 11.99
N ALA A 342 9.66 3.74 10.75
CA ALA A 342 8.44 4.49 10.44
C ALA A 342 7.19 3.86 11.07
N ASP A 343 7.08 2.53 11.04
CA ASP A 343 5.96 1.82 11.68
C ASP A 343 5.99 2.03 13.20
N GLN A 344 7.17 1.90 13.83
CA GLN A 344 7.34 2.10 15.27
C GLN A 344 6.99 3.53 15.71
N LEU A 345 7.60 4.53 15.06
CA LEU A 345 7.37 5.95 15.36
C LEU A 345 5.92 6.35 15.04
N GLY A 346 5.38 5.90 13.91
CA GLY A 346 4.00 6.19 13.52
C GLY A 346 2.97 5.66 14.52
N ILE A 347 3.17 4.44 15.04
CA ILE A 347 2.34 3.88 16.13
C ILE A 347 2.41 4.76 17.38
N GLN A 348 3.60 5.22 17.76
CA GLN A 348 3.79 6.10 18.92
C GLN A 348 3.16 7.48 18.71
N TYR A 349 3.22 8.04 17.50
CA TYR A 349 2.62 9.35 17.19
C TYR A 349 1.10 9.28 17.20
N ALA A 350 0.51 8.24 16.61
CA ALA A 350 -0.93 7.99 16.69
C ALA A 350 -1.38 7.89 18.16
N TRP A 351 -0.67 7.09 18.96
CA TRP A 351 -0.93 6.96 20.40
C TRP A 351 -0.77 8.30 21.14
N LYS A 352 0.33 9.04 20.91
CA LYS A 352 0.60 10.31 21.58
C LYS A 352 -0.51 11.32 21.28
N ALA A 353 -0.91 11.43 20.02
CA ALA A 353 -2.01 12.26 19.54
C ALA A 353 -3.39 11.82 20.07
N GLY A 354 -3.50 10.63 20.64
CA GLY A 354 -4.70 10.10 21.28
C GLY A 354 -5.57 9.20 20.40
N PHE A 355 -5.09 8.77 19.25
CA PHE A 355 -5.76 7.78 18.41
C PHE A 355 -5.43 6.34 18.84
N ASP A 356 -6.32 5.40 18.51
CA ASP A 356 -6.04 3.98 18.76
C ASP A 356 -4.85 3.53 17.88
N PRO A 357 -3.71 3.13 18.46
CA PRO A 357 -2.54 2.74 17.70
C PRO A 357 -2.75 1.46 16.88
N LYS A 358 -3.83 0.69 17.15
CA LYS A 358 -4.25 -0.45 16.33
C LYS A 358 -4.82 -0.03 14.97
N GLY A 359 -5.12 1.26 14.75
CA GLY A 359 -5.71 1.77 13.53
C GLY A 359 -4.94 1.40 12.26
N PHE A 360 -3.60 1.51 12.26
CA PHE A 360 -2.81 1.11 11.07
C PHE A 360 -2.91 -0.39 10.77
N ILE A 361 -2.99 -1.24 11.79
CA ILE A 361 -3.18 -2.68 11.63
C ILE A 361 -4.58 -2.97 11.12
N ALA A 362 -5.60 -2.28 11.66
CA ALA A 362 -6.98 -2.40 11.20
C ALA A 362 -7.11 -2.02 9.71
N PHE A 363 -6.42 -0.97 9.28
CA PHE A 363 -6.42 -0.52 7.88
C PHE A 363 -5.88 -1.61 6.94
N LEU A 364 -4.73 -2.20 7.29
CA LEU A 364 -4.12 -3.28 6.48
C LEU A 364 -5.06 -4.47 6.28
N ASP A 365 -6.03 -4.61 7.17
CA ASP A 365 -7.00 -5.69 7.20
C ASP A 365 -8.30 -5.28 6.48
N SER A 366 -8.84 -4.10 6.75
CA SER A 366 -10.06 -3.54 6.13
C SER A 366 -9.90 -3.32 4.63
N GLY A 367 -8.80 -2.72 4.19
CA GLY A 367 -8.58 -2.42 2.78
C GLY A 367 -8.32 -3.65 1.89
N THR A 368 -8.16 -4.83 2.50
CA THR A 368 -8.08 -6.14 1.82
C THR A 368 -9.42 -6.86 1.74
N ARG A 369 -10.37 -6.50 2.62
CA ARG A 369 -11.74 -7.04 2.63
C ARG A 369 -12.66 -6.33 1.63
N GLN A 370 -12.32 -5.11 1.22
CA GLN A 370 -13.08 -4.33 0.23
C GLN A 370 -12.98 -4.96 -1.17
N LYS A 371 -14.05 -4.83 -1.97
CA LYS A 371 -14.15 -5.38 -3.34
C LYS A 371 -14.49 -4.24 -4.33
N PRO A 372 -13.58 -3.85 -5.24
CA PRO A 372 -12.19 -4.32 -5.35
C PRO A 372 -11.34 -3.90 -4.13
N PRO A 373 -10.22 -4.61 -3.84
CA PRO A 373 -9.29 -4.20 -2.79
C PRO A 373 -8.84 -2.77 -3.02
N ARG A 374 -8.93 -1.94 -1.99
CA ARG A 374 -8.54 -0.53 -2.10
C ARG A 374 -7.09 -0.29 -1.72
N ILE A 375 -6.43 -1.25 -1.08
CA ILE A 375 -4.99 -1.15 -0.76
C ILE A 375 -4.15 -1.62 -1.95
N PRO A 376 -3.19 -0.80 -2.42
CA PRO A 376 -2.25 -1.23 -3.46
C PRO A 376 -1.48 -2.48 -3.04
N ALA A 377 -1.37 -3.47 -3.93
CA ALA A 377 -0.63 -4.72 -3.67
C ALA A 377 0.82 -4.47 -3.21
N ALA A 378 1.45 -3.39 -3.64
CA ALA A 378 2.79 -2.97 -3.22
C ALA A 378 2.91 -2.69 -1.71
N VAL A 379 1.84 -2.21 -1.06
CA VAL A 379 1.80 -1.99 0.40
C VAL A 379 1.85 -3.32 1.15
N LEU A 380 1.22 -4.36 0.59
CA LEU A 380 1.13 -5.71 1.17
C LEU A 380 2.38 -6.55 0.85
N GLN A 381 2.94 -6.37 -0.35
CA GLN A 381 4.15 -7.05 -0.84
C GLN A 381 5.42 -6.22 -0.58
N SER A 382 5.50 -5.57 0.58
CA SER A 382 6.63 -4.75 0.97
C SER A 382 7.83 -5.58 1.47
N ASN A 383 9.03 -5.00 1.45
CA ASN A 383 10.19 -5.52 2.19
C ASN A 383 10.55 -4.56 3.34
N PRO A 384 10.38 -4.96 4.61
CA PRO A 384 10.16 -6.32 5.10
C PRO A 384 8.74 -6.85 4.87
N PRO A 385 8.58 -8.20 4.85
CA PRO A 385 7.30 -8.84 4.58
C PRO A 385 6.27 -8.49 5.67
N LEU A 386 5.01 -8.40 5.26
CA LEU A 386 3.87 -7.98 6.08
C LEU A 386 3.83 -8.67 7.46
N ARG A 387 4.02 -10.00 7.48
CA ARG A 387 4.06 -10.81 8.72
C ARG A 387 5.02 -10.29 9.79
N SER A 388 6.18 -9.79 9.38
CA SER A 388 7.19 -9.28 10.31
C SER A 388 6.87 -7.87 10.78
N ARG A 389 6.32 -7.04 9.89
CA ARG A 389 5.86 -5.68 10.22
C ARG A 389 4.71 -5.73 11.22
N LEU A 390 3.76 -6.65 11.04
CA LEU A 390 2.65 -6.84 11.97
C LEU A 390 3.11 -7.35 13.33
N LEU A 391 4.04 -8.31 13.39
CA LEU A 391 4.57 -8.77 14.68
C LEU A 391 5.30 -7.64 15.42
N ASP A 392 6.07 -6.82 14.70
CA ASP A 392 6.75 -5.65 15.26
C ASP A 392 5.72 -4.59 15.71
N ALA A 393 4.65 -4.35 14.94
CA ALA A 393 3.57 -3.42 15.29
C ALA A 393 2.78 -3.86 16.53
N PHE A 394 2.43 -5.15 16.63
CA PHE A 394 1.82 -5.73 17.83
C PHE A 394 2.71 -5.55 19.04
N SER A 395 4.01 -5.78 18.84
CA SER A 395 5.01 -5.61 19.88
C SER A 395 5.06 -4.16 20.37
N GLU A 396 5.13 -3.19 19.45
CA GLU A 396 5.16 -1.77 19.80
C GLU A 396 3.90 -1.35 20.55
N ILE A 397 2.72 -1.72 20.06
CA ILE A 397 1.44 -1.41 20.72
C ILE A 397 1.41 -1.97 22.15
N ARG A 398 1.96 -3.17 22.38
CA ARG A 398 2.00 -3.76 23.72
C ARG A 398 2.95 -3.02 24.68
N TYR A 399 4.00 -2.39 24.16
CA TYR A 399 4.91 -1.56 24.94
C TYR A 399 4.32 -0.20 25.32
N LEU A 400 3.32 0.28 24.60
CA LEU A 400 2.68 1.56 24.90
C LEU A 400 1.93 1.48 26.24
N PRO A 401 1.97 2.55 27.06
CA PRO A 401 1.11 2.68 28.22
C PRO A 401 -0.36 2.60 27.80
N ALA A 402 -1.14 1.81 28.54
CA ALA A 402 -2.57 1.70 28.31
C ALA A 402 -3.25 3.06 28.51
N ARG A 403 -4.17 3.41 27.61
CA ARG A 403 -5.07 4.56 27.77
C ARG A 403 -6.48 4.05 27.98
N SER A 404 -7.21 4.67 28.89
CA SER A 404 -8.61 4.33 29.16
C SER A 404 -9.52 4.71 28.00
N ASN A 405 -9.23 5.83 27.32
CA ASN A 405 -9.98 6.32 26.18
C ASN A 405 -9.04 6.83 25.08
N TYR A 406 -9.32 6.45 23.83
CA TYR A 406 -8.75 7.10 22.65
C TYR A 406 -9.70 8.19 22.17
N GLY A 407 -9.18 9.39 21.90
CA GLY A 407 -9.96 10.52 21.43
C GLY A 407 -10.36 10.31 19.98
N PHE A 408 -11.64 10.08 19.73
CA PHE A 408 -12.22 9.83 18.42
C PHE A 408 -13.23 10.93 18.09
N ASN A 409 -13.19 11.48 16.88
CA ASN A 409 -14.28 12.31 16.35
C ASN A 409 -14.97 11.57 15.17
N PRO A 410 -15.91 10.64 15.47
CA PRO A 410 -16.62 9.89 14.43
C PRO A 410 -17.36 10.80 13.46
N ALA A 411 -17.93 11.89 13.98
CA ALA A 411 -18.84 12.73 13.23
C ALA A 411 -18.12 13.50 12.12
N ASP A 412 -16.97 14.11 12.43
CA ASP A 412 -16.17 14.85 11.44
C ASP A 412 -15.63 13.90 10.35
N PHE A 413 -15.15 12.72 10.75
CA PHE A 413 -14.66 11.71 9.80
C PHE A 413 -15.76 11.23 8.86
N GLN A 414 -16.92 10.85 9.38
CA GLN A 414 -18.05 10.40 8.55
C GLN A 414 -18.56 11.53 7.66
N LYS A 415 -18.64 12.77 8.16
CA LYS A 415 -19.00 13.93 7.34
C LYS A 415 -18.03 14.14 6.18
N ALA A 416 -16.73 14.01 6.42
CA ALA A 416 -15.72 14.10 5.36
C ALA A 416 -15.87 12.96 4.32
N LYS A 417 -16.13 11.73 4.75
CA LYS A 417 -16.39 10.60 3.84
C LYS A 417 -17.65 10.81 3.01
N SER A 418 -18.76 11.21 3.63
CA SER A 418 -20.02 11.46 2.93
C SER A 418 -19.86 12.54 1.86
N ALA A 419 -19.11 13.60 2.15
CA ALA A 419 -18.84 14.68 1.20
C ALA A 419 -18.03 14.24 -0.03
N LEU A 420 -17.33 13.09 0.03
CA LEU A 420 -16.62 12.49 -1.10
C LEU A 420 -17.49 11.53 -1.91
N THR A 421 -18.53 10.93 -1.31
CA THR A 421 -19.41 9.94 -1.97
C THR A 421 -20.59 10.55 -2.72
N THR A 422 -20.98 11.79 -2.42
CA THR A 422 -22.13 12.49 -3.06
C THR A 422 -21.74 13.17 -4.38
N ARG A 423 -20.82 12.57 -5.15
CA ARG A 423 -20.32 13.12 -6.42
C ARG A 423 -20.99 12.48 -7.63
#